data_AF-A0A7Y2XYY5-F1
#
_entry.id   AF-A0A7Y2XYY5-F1
#
_cell.length_a   1.000
_cell.length_b   1.000
_cell.length_c   1.000
_cell.angle_alpha   90.00
_cell.angle_beta   90.00
_cell.angle_gamma   90.00
#
_symmetry.space_group_name_H-M   'P 1'
#
loop_
_entity.id
_entity.type
_entity.pdbx_description
1 polymer ?
#
loop_
_entity_poly.entity_id
_entity_poly.type
_entity_poly.pdbx_seq_one_letter_code
_entity_poly.pdbx_strand_id
1 'polypeptide(L)'
;FALTARDAVAGELVNSVYDVSTPQRLFDIRRVEVEADTVGGTVRDAEKLGEMVARFKTEPDGWYDDVLIARMIELAGKTGDVVRNPVRLRQMGFDQRNYWTAHFGGLYLFQDVQHPAVVAPAGAGHLGALPIKYVFDGSQRNQIAKFFEYNDLVETIVEGRKDHAAAILKQKMDFILVDAVADQGVDLTGVTRADMRRLARRYHDMLPEEFHALGALVRWAENGGKWPRISSDHPAYFYTLRAADTKDAALVNMLLAELAPKDARQMFICHKELFYRTYAGWPEAKKAFVVDFLLAEYQVDKAGARATLFGHDAPMAEPVPRKPDPVPDMIARVGPWGAVRGR
;
A
#
# COMPACT_ATOMS: atom_id res chain seq x y z
N PHE A 1 12.93 -17.16 23.74
CA PHE A 1 11.47 -17.32 23.59
C PHE A 1 11.11 -17.09 22.13
N ALA A 2 10.33 -17.98 21.50
CA ALA A 2 9.68 -17.63 20.23
C ALA A 2 8.36 -16.94 20.59
N LEU A 3 7.99 -15.84 19.92
CA LEU A 3 6.60 -15.38 19.93
C LEU A 3 5.74 -16.56 19.47
N THR A 4 5.08 -17.22 20.42
CA THR A 4 4.20 -18.36 20.17
C THR A 4 2.75 -17.90 20.25
N ALA A 5 1.82 -18.71 19.76
CA ALA A 5 0.38 -18.43 19.76
C ALA A 5 -0.25 -18.17 21.15
N ARG A 6 0.53 -18.16 22.24
CA ARG A 6 0.10 -17.86 23.61
C ARG A 6 0.04 -16.37 23.92
N ASP A 7 0.90 -15.55 23.31
CA ASP A 7 0.99 -14.13 23.63
C ASP A 7 0.74 -13.28 22.38
N ALA A 8 -0.36 -12.52 22.40
CA ALA A 8 -0.62 -11.51 21.40
C ALA A 8 0.26 -10.27 21.67
N VAL A 9 0.90 -9.76 20.62
CA VAL A 9 1.48 -8.42 20.63
C VAL A 9 0.35 -7.46 20.27
N ALA A 10 0.04 -6.54 21.17
CA ALA A 10 -0.87 -5.44 20.91
C ALA A 10 -0.04 -4.18 20.72
N GLY A 11 -0.44 -3.33 19.78
CA GLY A 11 0.22 -2.05 19.59
C GLY A 11 -0.75 -0.97 19.14
N GLU A 12 -0.40 0.26 19.50
CA GLU A 12 -1.09 1.49 19.11
C GLU A 12 -0.20 2.27 18.14
N LEU A 13 -0.85 2.90 17.15
CA LEU A 13 -0.22 3.87 16.28
C LEU A 13 -0.40 5.25 16.92
N VAL A 14 0.67 5.77 17.51
CA VAL A 14 0.68 7.08 18.15
C VAL A 14 1.11 8.12 17.14
N ASN A 15 0.32 9.18 17.00
CA ASN A 15 0.67 10.32 16.16
C ASN A 15 1.11 11.50 17.04
N SER A 16 2.01 12.31 16.52
CA SER A 16 2.47 13.57 17.15
C SER A 16 1.38 14.62 17.41
N VAL A 17 0.16 14.44 16.87
CA VAL A 17 -0.94 15.42 16.95
C VAL A 17 -2.15 14.81 17.67
N TYR A 18 -2.60 15.48 18.73
CA TYR A 18 -3.76 15.07 19.55
C TYR A 18 -5.11 15.60 19.05
N ASP A 19 -5.12 16.58 18.15
CA ASP A 19 -6.35 17.21 17.66
C ASP A 19 -6.21 17.67 16.21
N VAL A 20 -7.17 17.28 15.36
CA VAL A 20 -7.26 17.57 13.93
C VAL A 20 -8.53 18.40 13.63
N SER A 21 -8.83 19.36 14.50
CA SER A 21 -10.00 20.25 14.38
C SER A 21 -9.94 21.18 13.16
N THR A 22 -8.75 21.47 12.62
CA THR A 22 -8.59 22.32 11.43
C THR A 22 -7.67 21.69 10.37
N PRO A 23 -7.87 21.99 9.07
CA PRO A 23 -7.06 21.43 7.99
C PRO A 23 -5.56 21.70 8.13
N GLN A 24 -5.16 22.83 8.72
CA GLN A 24 -3.77 23.22 8.90
C GLN A 24 -3.02 22.25 9.82
N ARG A 25 -3.70 21.64 10.80
CA ARG A 25 -3.09 20.71 11.75
C ARG A 25 -2.64 19.40 11.13
N LEU A 26 -3.13 19.07 9.94
CA LEU A 26 -2.62 17.94 9.17
C LEU A 26 -1.13 18.08 8.84
N PHE A 27 -0.61 19.31 8.75
CA PHE A 27 0.80 19.55 8.46
C PHE A 27 1.71 19.38 9.69
N ASP A 28 1.12 19.25 10.88
CA ASP A 28 1.86 18.93 12.10
C ASP A 28 2.13 17.42 12.22
N ILE A 29 1.40 16.60 11.45
CA ILE A 29 1.62 15.15 11.35
C ILE A 29 2.91 14.93 10.55
N ARG A 30 3.97 14.54 11.26
CA ARG A 30 5.29 14.27 10.67
C ARG A 30 5.73 12.83 10.78
N ARG A 31 5.38 12.19 11.90
CA ARG A 31 5.87 10.87 12.28
C ARG A 31 4.79 10.12 13.02
N VAL A 32 4.65 8.85 12.66
CA VAL A 32 3.83 7.89 13.39
C VAL A 32 4.78 7.00 14.17
N GLU A 33 4.53 6.86 15.45
CA GLU A 33 5.23 5.93 16.31
C GLU A 33 4.37 4.71 16.58
N VAL A 34 4.98 3.53 16.55
CA VAL A 34 4.31 2.29 16.93
C VAL A 34 4.70 2.03 18.37
N GLU A 35 3.75 2.05 19.29
CA GLU A 35 3.95 1.54 20.62
C GLU A 35 3.37 0.13 20.67
N ALA A 36 4.18 -0.89 20.89
CA ALA A 36 3.70 -2.26 20.89
C ALA A 36 4.39 -3.09 21.97
N ASP A 37 3.58 -3.86 22.69
CA ASP A 37 4.03 -4.78 23.73
C ASP A 37 3.13 -6.03 23.76
N THR A 38 3.56 -7.08 24.45
CA THR A 38 2.66 -8.19 24.76
C THR A 38 1.71 -7.78 25.90
N VAL A 39 0.61 -8.50 26.04
CA VAL A 39 -0.33 -8.33 27.19
C VAL A 39 0.39 -8.42 28.54
N GLY A 40 1.49 -9.19 28.61
CA GLY A 40 2.32 -9.36 29.80
C GLY A 40 3.48 -8.36 29.95
N GLY A 41 3.65 -7.37 29.06
CA GLY A 41 4.76 -6.41 29.12
C GLY A 41 6.13 -6.99 28.74
N THR A 42 6.13 -8.11 28.01
CA THR A 42 7.32 -8.94 27.77
C THR A 42 8.35 -8.26 26.88
N VAL A 43 7.94 -7.41 25.93
CA VAL A 43 8.87 -6.68 25.04
C VAL A 43 9.68 -5.69 25.86
N ARG A 44 8.98 -4.90 26.70
CA ARG A 44 9.60 -3.93 27.59
C ARG A 44 10.53 -4.58 28.62
N ASP A 45 10.12 -5.70 29.20
CA ASP A 45 10.95 -6.42 30.16
C ASP A 45 12.15 -7.11 29.47
N ALA A 46 12.01 -7.56 28.23
CA ALA A 46 13.12 -8.12 27.46
C ALA A 46 14.18 -7.06 27.11
N GLU A 47 13.75 -5.83 26.82
CA GLU A 47 14.67 -4.71 26.60
C GLU A 47 15.48 -4.37 27.85
N LYS A 48 14.80 -4.22 29.00
CA LYS A 48 15.44 -4.01 30.31
C LYS A 48 16.43 -5.13 30.65
N LEU A 49 16.06 -6.39 30.40
CA LEU A 49 16.95 -7.52 30.64
C LEU A 49 18.20 -7.43 29.75
N GLY A 50 18.04 -7.04 28.49
CA GLY A 50 19.15 -6.80 27.57
C GLY A 50 20.11 -5.70 28.07
N GLU A 51 19.58 -4.60 28.61
CA GLU A 51 20.39 -3.54 29.22
C GLU A 51 21.14 -4.02 30.45
N MET A 52 20.49 -4.77 31.34
CA MET A 52 21.14 -5.34 32.53
C MET A 52 22.25 -6.33 32.14
N VAL A 53 22.02 -7.18 31.12
CA VAL A 53 23.05 -8.08 30.57
C VAL A 53 24.22 -7.29 29.99
N ALA A 54 23.96 -6.17 29.31
CA ALA A 54 25.02 -5.30 28.81
C ALA A 54 25.85 -4.72 29.96
N ARG A 55 25.19 -4.14 30.97
CA ARG A 55 25.85 -3.60 32.17
C ARG A 55 26.70 -4.65 32.90
N PHE A 56 26.16 -5.86 33.10
CA PHE A 56 26.88 -6.99 33.69
C PHE A 56 28.18 -7.31 32.95
N LYS A 57 28.20 -7.16 31.61
CA LYS A 57 29.36 -7.47 30.77
C LYS A 57 30.37 -6.33 30.65
N THR A 58 29.93 -5.08 30.78
CA THR A 58 30.75 -3.90 30.46
C THR A 58 31.22 -3.12 31.69
N GLU A 59 30.48 -3.17 32.81
CA GLU A 59 30.84 -2.45 34.03
C GLU A 59 31.95 -3.21 34.80
N PRO A 60 32.98 -2.52 35.33
CA PRO A 60 34.12 -3.17 36.01
C PRO A 60 33.72 -4.12 37.15
N ASP A 61 32.67 -3.76 37.90
CA ASP A 61 32.17 -4.52 39.05
C ASP A 61 30.81 -5.20 38.77
N GLY A 62 30.30 -5.10 37.53
CA GLY A 62 28.96 -5.59 37.19
C GLY A 62 28.79 -7.11 37.36
N TRP A 63 29.90 -7.87 37.33
CA TRP A 63 29.91 -9.31 37.52
C TRP A 63 29.77 -9.76 38.98
N TYR A 64 30.03 -8.86 39.95
CA TYR A 64 29.93 -9.11 41.40
C TYR A 64 28.74 -8.37 42.05
N ASP A 65 27.98 -7.58 41.29
CA ASP A 65 26.77 -6.93 41.80
C ASP A 65 25.64 -7.94 42.00
N ASP A 66 25.53 -8.47 43.23
CA ASP A 66 24.48 -9.42 43.64
C ASP A 66 23.05 -8.88 43.41
N VAL A 67 22.86 -7.56 43.48
CA VAL A 67 21.56 -6.92 43.25
C VAL A 67 21.23 -6.91 41.75
N LEU A 68 22.21 -6.63 40.89
CA LEU A 68 22.07 -6.71 39.44
C LEU A 68 21.74 -8.14 39.00
N ILE A 69 22.45 -9.14 39.52
CA ILE A 69 22.24 -10.56 39.22
C ILE A 69 20.84 -11.01 39.65
N ALA A 70 20.41 -10.66 40.86
CA ALA A 70 19.07 -11.01 41.36
C ALA A 70 17.96 -10.44 40.46
N ARG A 71 18.07 -9.16 40.06
CA ARG A 71 17.12 -8.51 39.15
C ARG A 71 17.09 -9.17 37.77
N MET A 72 18.26 -9.56 37.25
CA MET A 72 18.36 -10.28 35.98
C MET A 72 17.66 -11.64 36.02
N ILE A 73 17.83 -12.41 37.10
CA ILE A 73 17.17 -13.72 37.27
C ILE A 73 15.65 -13.58 37.33
N GLU A 74 15.15 -12.62 38.11
CA GLU A 74 13.70 -12.37 38.23
C GLU A 74 13.08 -11.99 36.88
N LEU A 75 13.74 -11.09 36.16
CA LEU A 75 13.25 -10.60 34.87
C LEU A 75 13.35 -11.68 33.78
N ALA A 76 14.42 -12.48 33.77
CA ALA A 76 14.57 -13.64 32.89
C ALA A 76 13.50 -14.71 33.12
N GLY A 77 13.01 -14.86 34.36
CA GLY A 77 11.87 -15.72 34.67
C GLY A 77 10.57 -15.29 33.99
N LYS A 78 10.41 -14.00 33.70
CA LYS A 78 9.24 -13.41 33.03
C LYS A 78 9.39 -13.38 31.50
N THR A 79 10.58 -13.07 30.99
CA THR A 79 10.83 -12.85 29.55
C THR A 79 11.35 -14.07 28.80
N GLY A 80 11.94 -15.04 29.51
CA GLY A 80 12.67 -16.17 28.92
C GLY A 80 14.01 -15.76 28.29
N ASP A 81 14.58 -16.64 27.45
CA ASP A 81 15.87 -16.41 26.79
C ASP A 81 15.77 -15.36 25.67
N VAL A 82 16.14 -14.13 26.01
CA VAL A 82 16.20 -12.94 25.14
C VAL A 82 17.52 -12.81 24.38
N VAL A 83 18.56 -13.57 24.77
CA VAL A 83 19.88 -13.54 24.11
C VAL A 83 19.82 -14.33 22.80
N ARG A 84 19.14 -15.48 22.80
CA ARG A 84 18.98 -16.31 21.60
C ARG A 84 17.84 -15.85 20.69
N ASN A 85 16.80 -15.23 21.24
CA ASN A 85 15.64 -14.76 20.49
C ASN A 85 15.23 -13.37 20.98
N PRO A 86 15.88 -12.30 20.48
CA PRO A 86 15.56 -10.95 20.88
C PRO A 86 14.16 -10.57 20.38
N VAL A 87 13.25 -10.26 21.31
CA VAL A 87 11.93 -9.70 21.01
C VAL A 87 12.09 -8.19 20.91
N ARG A 88 12.64 -7.71 19.79
CA ARG A 88 12.77 -6.27 19.51
C ARG A 88 12.09 -5.93 18.20
N LEU A 89 11.16 -4.98 18.27
CA LEU A 89 10.64 -4.31 17.09
C LEU A 89 11.71 -3.30 16.65
N ARG A 90 12.34 -3.56 15.50
CA ARG A 90 13.51 -2.79 15.05
C ARG A 90 13.19 -1.36 14.63
N GLN A 91 11.94 -1.10 14.27
CA GLN A 91 11.51 0.18 13.75
C GLN A 91 10.18 0.55 14.40
N MET A 92 10.22 1.57 15.24
CA MET A 92 9.09 2.05 16.04
C MET A 92 8.66 3.46 15.62
N GLY A 93 9.31 4.04 14.61
CA GLY A 93 9.00 5.37 14.10
C GLY A 93 9.06 5.38 12.58
N PHE A 94 8.01 5.92 11.96
CA PHE A 94 7.86 6.03 10.52
C PHE A 94 7.58 7.50 10.19
N ASP A 95 8.49 8.12 9.45
CA ASP A 95 8.27 9.48 8.94
C ASP A 95 7.19 9.40 7.86
N GLN A 96 6.05 10.04 8.13
CA GLN A 96 4.87 10.00 7.27
C GLN A 96 4.53 11.43 6.87
N ARG A 97 5.23 11.94 5.86
CA ARG A 97 5.03 13.30 5.34
C ARG A 97 4.08 13.34 4.13
N ASN A 98 4.05 12.25 3.37
CA ASN A 98 3.12 12.07 2.26
C ASN A 98 2.05 11.07 2.69
N TYR A 99 0.77 11.44 2.71
CA TYR A 99 -0.29 10.53 3.14
C TYR A 99 -1.67 10.97 2.68
N TRP A 100 -2.64 10.08 2.82
CA TRP A 100 -4.06 10.37 2.63
C TRP A 100 -4.82 10.36 3.95
N THR A 101 -5.83 11.21 4.07
CA THR A 101 -6.78 11.17 5.19
C THR A 101 -8.21 11.42 4.72
N ALA A 102 -9.18 10.74 5.33
CA ALA A 102 -10.62 10.96 5.12
C ALA A 102 -11.11 12.32 5.67
N HIS A 103 -10.33 12.96 6.55
CA HIS A 103 -10.71 14.25 7.13
C HIS A 103 -10.93 15.32 6.05
N PHE A 104 -11.84 16.24 6.33
CA PHE A 104 -12.18 17.36 5.44
C PHE A 104 -12.52 16.96 4.00
N GLY A 105 -13.15 15.80 3.81
CA GLY A 105 -13.62 15.35 2.50
C GLY A 105 -12.60 14.55 1.68
N GLY A 106 -11.51 14.09 2.29
CA GLY A 106 -10.47 13.33 1.59
C GLY A 106 -9.35 14.23 1.07
N LEU A 107 -8.17 14.11 1.65
CA LEU A 107 -7.00 14.92 1.28
C LEU A 107 -5.78 14.04 1.07
N TYR A 108 -5.07 14.30 -0.03
CA TYR A 108 -3.75 13.74 -0.32
C TYR A 108 -2.71 14.82 -0.06
N LEU A 109 -1.88 14.63 0.94
CA LEU A 109 -0.78 15.51 1.26
C LEU A 109 0.49 14.94 0.66
N PHE A 110 1.20 15.74 -0.14
CA PHE A 110 2.53 15.43 -0.65
C PHE A 110 3.50 16.52 -0.19
N GLN A 111 4.04 16.35 1.02
CA GLN A 111 4.95 17.31 1.66
C GLN A 111 6.44 17.03 1.37
N ASP A 112 6.76 15.79 1.02
CA ASP A 112 8.13 15.28 0.85
C ASP A 112 8.35 14.80 -0.59
N VAL A 113 8.18 15.75 -1.51
CA VAL A 113 8.44 15.65 -2.97
C VAL A 113 9.08 16.95 -3.45
N GLN A 114 9.63 16.99 -4.66
CA GLN A 114 10.33 18.18 -5.19
C GLN A 114 9.43 19.42 -5.28
N HIS A 115 8.17 19.21 -5.64
CA HIS A 115 7.13 20.24 -5.74
C HIS A 115 5.94 19.87 -4.85
N PRO A 116 5.98 20.20 -3.54
CA PRO A 116 4.93 19.82 -2.60
C PRO A 116 3.55 20.38 -2.97
N ALA A 117 2.52 19.55 -2.78
CA ALA A 117 1.13 19.96 -2.99
C ALA A 117 0.14 19.18 -2.11
N VAL A 118 -1.07 19.74 -1.98
CA VAL A 118 -2.25 19.00 -1.52
C VAL A 118 -3.19 18.78 -2.69
N VAL A 119 -3.73 17.57 -2.82
CA VAL A 119 -4.84 17.27 -3.73
C VAL A 119 -6.08 16.98 -2.90
N ALA A 120 -7.14 17.73 -3.18
CA ALA A 120 -8.44 17.64 -2.50
C ALA A 120 -9.51 17.27 -3.55
N PRO A 121 -9.76 15.97 -3.80
CA PRO A 121 -10.66 15.55 -4.87
C PRO A 121 -12.12 16.02 -4.70
N ALA A 122 -12.56 16.22 -3.46
CA ALA A 122 -13.89 16.75 -3.13
C ALA A 122 -13.99 18.29 -3.21
N GLY A 123 -12.89 18.98 -3.53
CA GLY A 123 -12.81 20.44 -3.58
C GLY A 123 -11.92 21.03 -2.50
N ALA A 124 -11.35 22.21 -2.78
CA ALA A 124 -10.44 22.92 -1.87
C ALA A 124 -11.08 24.13 -1.16
N GLY A 125 -12.30 24.52 -1.54
CA GLY A 125 -12.91 25.78 -1.11
C GLY A 125 -13.14 25.91 0.40
N HIS A 126 -13.39 24.80 1.09
CA HIS A 126 -13.64 24.76 2.54
C HIS A 126 -12.37 24.63 3.39
N LEU A 127 -11.19 24.47 2.79
CA LEU A 127 -9.95 24.17 3.51
C LEU A 127 -9.29 25.42 4.13
N GLY A 128 -9.67 26.61 3.67
CA GLY A 128 -9.02 27.86 4.04
C GLY A 128 -7.57 27.92 3.58
N ALA A 129 -6.76 28.75 4.24
CA ALA A 129 -5.34 28.88 3.94
C ALA A 129 -4.55 27.71 4.54
N LEU A 130 -3.98 26.86 3.67
CA LEU A 130 -3.08 25.78 4.08
C LEU A 130 -1.61 26.25 4.06
N PRO A 131 -0.73 25.71 4.92
CA PRO A 131 0.70 26.03 4.95
C PRO A 131 1.47 25.33 3.80
N ILE A 132 0.93 25.36 2.58
CA ILE A 132 1.53 24.81 1.37
C ILE A 132 1.20 25.70 0.18
N LYS A 133 2.13 25.78 -0.78
CA LYS A 133 2.00 26.67 -1.92
C LYS A 133 0.89 26.24 -2.90
N TYR A 134 0.73 24.94 -3.11
CA TYR A 134 -0.16 24.40 -4.13
C TYR A 134 -1.24 23.52 -3.49
N VAL A 135 -2.49 23.84 -3.80
CA VAL A 135 -3.66 23.06 -3.43
C VAL A 135 -4.50 22.89 -4.69
N PHE A 136 -4.72 21.64 -5.09
CA PHE A 136 -5.46 21.29 -6.29
C PHE A 136 -6.80 20.66 -5.93
N ASP A 137 -7.84 21.09 -6.63
CA ASP A 137 -9.13 20.43 -6.65
C ASP A 137 -9.11 19.29 -7.69
N GLY A 138 -9.90 18.22 -7.47
CA GLY A 138 -10.09 17.12 -8.42
C GLY A 138 -10.57 17.57 -9.80
N SER A 139 -11.25 18.72 -9.91
CA SER A 139 -11.62 19.34 -11.19
C SER A 139 -10.41 19.87 -11.98
N GLN A 140 -9.29 20.18 -11.32
CA GLN A 140 -8.10 20.78 -11.92
C GLN A 140 -7.16 19.71 -12.50
N ARG A 141 -7.71 18.83 -13.35
CA ARG A 141 -7.03 17.66 -13.94
C ARG A 141 -5.69 18.01 -14.58
N ASN A 142 -5.61 19.12 -15.32
CA ASN A 142 -4.37 19.59 -15.95
C ASN A 142 -3.27 19.94 -14.94
N GLN A 143 -3.64 20.51 -13.79
CA GLN A 143 -2.67 20.86 -12.75
C GLN A 143 -2.19 19.62 -12.01
N ILE A 144 -3.09 18.67 -11.73
CA ILE A 144 -2.75 17.39 -11.13
C ILE A 144 -1.82 16.59 -12.05
N ALA A 145 -2.09 16.56 -13.36
CA ALA A 145 -1.22 15.93 -14.34
C ALA A 145 0.20 16.51 -14.33
N LYS A 146 0.31 17.85 -14.37
CA LYS A 146 1.61 18.54 -14.26
C LYS A 146 2.31 18.29 -12.93
N PHE A 147 1.56 18.23 -11.84
CA PHE A 147 2.09 17.90 -10.52
C PHE A 147 2.72 16.51 -10.51
N PHE A 148 2.05 15.51 -11.11
CA PHE A 148 2.62 14.18 -11.22
C PHE A 148 3.87 14.15 -12.10
N GLU A 149 3.84 14.84 -13.24
CA GLU A 149 4.97 14.93 -14.18
C GLU A 149 6.19 15.61 -13.55
N TYR A 150 6.02 16.77 -12.91
CA TYR A 150 7.14 17.49 -12.29
C TYR A 150 7.77 16.78 -11.08
N ASN A 151 7.08 15.81 -10.50
CA ASN A 151 7.59 15.03 -9.37
C ASN A 151 7.95 13.59 -9.77
N ASP A 152 7.91 13.23 -11.06
CA ASP A 152 8.16 11.88 -11.56
C ASP A 152 7.34 10.78 -10.84
N LEU A 153 6.10 11.10 -10.48
CA LEU A 153 5.24 10.22 -9.66
C LEU A 153 4.49 9.16 -10.47
N VAL A 154 4.37 9.36 -11.78
CA VAL A 154 3.58 8.51 -12.68
C VAL A 154 4.37 8.18 -13.94
N GLU A 155 4.01 7.06 -14.54
CA GLU A 155 4.45 6.65 -15.87
C GLU A 155 3.23 6.16 -16.67
N THR A 156 3.34 6.10 -18.01
CA THR A 156 2.27 5.53 -18.80
C THR A 156 2.23 4.01 -18.65
N ILE A 157 1.04 3.41 -18.72
CA ILE A 157 0.86 1.95 -18.67
C ILE A 157 1.62 1.27 -19.81
N VAL A 158 1.72 1.93 -20.97
CA VAL A 158 2.46 1.40 -22.12
C VAL A 158 3.96 1.31 -21.84
N GLU A 159 4.55 2.35 -21.25
CA GLU A 159 5.97 2.37 -20.93
C GLU A 159 6.30 1.40 -19.81
N GLY A 160 5.52 1.46 -18.72
CA GLY A 160 5.77 0.66 -17.52
C GLY A 160 5.43 -0.82 -17.68
N ARG A 161 4.50 -1.18 -18.58
CA ARG A 161 3.96 -2.55 -18.71
C ARG A 161 3.88 -3.05 -20.16
N LYS A 162 4.91 -2.85 -20.98
CA LYS A 162 4.92 -3.18 -22.43
C LYS A 162 4.18 -4.49 -22.80
N ASP A 163 4.50 -5.60 -22.13
CA ASP A 163 3.93 -6.92 -22.45
C ASP A 163 2.47 -7.11 -21.99
N HIS A 164 1.99 -6.29 -21.06
CA HIS A 164 0.65 -6.38 -20.48
C HIS A 164 -0.24 -5.18 -20.79
N ALA A 165 0.28 -4.14 -21.45
CA ALA A 165 -0.40 -2.86 -21.62
C ALA A 165 -1.77 -3.03 -22.30
N ALA A 166 -1.83 -3.77 -23.40
CA ALA A 166 -3.09 -4.02 -24.11
C ALA A 166 -4.13 -4.74 -23.22
N ALA A 167 -3.72 -5.73 -22.44
CA ALA A 167 -4.61 -6.46 -21.54
C ALA A 167 -5.12 -5.58 -20.40
N ILE A 168 -4.25 -4.75 -19.80
CA ILE A 168 -4.62 -3.80 -18.74
C ILE A 168 -5.62 -2.78 -19.27
N LEU A 169 -5.36 -2.21 -20.44
CA LEU A 169 -6.23 -1.20 -21.07
C LEU A 169 -7.59 -1.79 -21.46
N LYS A 170 -7.62 -3.00 -22.04
CA LYS A 170 -8.87 -3.73 -22.32
C LYS A 170 -9.69 -3.97 -21.06
N GLN A 171 -9.04 -4.32 -19.95
CA GLN A 171 -9.74 -4.50 -18.69
C GLN A 171 -10.36 -3.19 -18.17
N LYS A 172 -9.63 -2.08 -18.27
CA LYS A 172 -10.17 -0.74 -17.94
C LYS A 172 -11.37 -0.39 -18.83
N MET A 173 -11.28 -0.69 -20.13
CA MET A 173 -12.39 -0.51 -21.08
C MET A 173 -13.62 -1.33 -20.71
N ASP A 174 -13.45 -2.58 -20.26
CA ASP A 174 -14.58 -3.43 -19.85
C ASP A 174 -15.34 -2.83 -18.67
N PHE A 175 -14.65 -2.25 -17.68
CA PHE A 175 -15.33 -1.55 -16.58
C PHE A 175 -16.03 -0.27 -17.02
N ILE A 176 -15.44 0.51 -17.94
CA ILE A 176 -16.07 1.69 -18.51
C ILE A 176 -17.32 1.32 -19.31
N LEU A 177 -17.26 0.22 -20.08
CA LEU A 177 -18.41 -0.32 -20.81
C LEU A 177 -19.53 -0.71 -19.85
N VAL A 178 -19.20 -1.49 -18.81
CA VAL A 178 -20.18 -1.89 -17.79
C VAL A 178 -20.80 -0.69 -17.10
N ASP A 179 -20.00 0.30 -16.73
CA ASP A 179 -20.48 1.56 -16.15
C ASP A 179 -21.48 2.28 -17.07
N ALA A 180 -21.21 2.32 -18.38
CA ALA A 180 -22.07 2.99 -19.35
C ALA A 180 -23.39 2.23 -19.65
N VAL A 181 -23.39 0.89 -19.58
CA VAL A 181 -24.55 0.07 -19.96
C VAL A 181 -25.35 -0.48 -18.77
N ALA A 182 -24.85 -0.35 -17.55
CA ALA A 182 -25.52 -0.90 -16.36
C ALA A 182 -26.94 -0.33 -16.15
N ASP A 183 -27.16 0.94 -16.52
CA ASP A 183 -28.47 1.59 -16.42
C ASP A 183 -29.43 1.24 -17.57
N GLN A 184 -28.97 0.49 -18.57
CA GLN A 184 -29.76 0.10 -19.75
C GLN A 184 -30.51 -1.22 -19.55
N GLY A 185 -30.55 -1.75 -18.33
CA GLY A 185 -31.24 -3.01 -18.00
C GLY A 185 -30.60 -4.25 -18.64
N VAL A 186 -29.32 -4.17 -19.01
CA VAL A 186 -28.56 -5.30 -19.57
C VAL A 186 -28.22 -6.27 -18.44
N ASP A 187 -28.48 -7.56 -18.66
CA ASP A 187 -27.97 -8.61 -17.77
C ASP A 187 -26.46 -8.77 -17.97
N LEU A 188 -25.71 -8.51 -16.90
CA LEU A 188 -24.26 -8.61 -16.86
C LEU A 188 -23.79 -9.80 -16.02
N THR A 189 -24.65 -10.79 -15.80
CA THR A 189 -24.29 -12.02 -15.07
C THR A 189 -23.53 -12.97 -15.99
N GLY A 190 -22.33 -13.41 -15.57
CA GLY A 190 -21.56 -14.42 -16.31
C GLY A 190 -21.09 -14.01 -17.72
N VAL A 191 -20.98 -12.71 -18.00
CA VAL A 191 -20.62 -12.18 -19.32
C VAL A 191 -19.22 -12.63 -19.73
N THR A 192 -19.09 -13.19 -20.93
CA THR A 192 -17.77 -13.55 -21.47
C THR A 192 -17.09 -12.37 -22.19
N ARG A 193 -15.79 -12.46 -22.47
CA ARG A 193 -15.10 -11.48 -23.34
C ARG A 193 -15.73 -11.36 -24.73
N ALA A 194 -16.35 -12.42 -25.24
CA ALA A 194 -17.07 -12.36 -26.52
C ALA A 194 -18.36 -11.54 -26.40
N ASP A 195 -19.08 -11.69 -25.28
CA ASP A 195 -20.26 -10.89 -24.96
C ASP A 195 -19.91 -9.42 -24.75
N MET A 196 -18.83 -9.11 -24.01
CA MET A 196 -18.35 -7.73 -23.84
C MET A 196 -18.07 -7.05 -25.17
N ARG A 197 -17.44 -7.75 -26.13
CA ARG A 197 -17.24 -7.23 -27.50
C ARG A 197 -18.55 -7.03 -28.26
N ARG A 198 -19.57 -7.87 -28.04
CA ARG A 198 -20.90 -7.68 -28.63
C ARG A 198 -21.61 -6.46 -28.03
N LEU A 199 -21.54 -6.30 -26.71
CA LEU A 199 -22.09 -5.15 -25.99
C LEU A 199 -21.44 -3.86 -26.46
N ALA A 200 -20.10 -3.81 -26.54
CA ALA A 200 -19.36 -2.65 -27.03
C ALA A 200 -19.81 -2.22 -28.43
N ARG A 201 -20.08 -3.18 -29.33
CA ARG A 201 -20.57 -2.88 -30.69
C ARG A 201 -22.01 -2.39 -30.68
N ARG A 202 -22.88 -3.01 -29.88
CA ARG A 202 -24.30 -2.66 -29.80
C ARG A 202 -24.51 -1.26 -29.22
N TYR A 203 -23.73 -0.92 -28.20
CA TYR A 203 -23.84 0.34 -27.45
C TYR A 203 -22.80 1.38 -27.87
N HIS A 204 -22.10 1.16 -28.99
CA HIS A 204 -20.96 1.96 -29.42
C HIS A 204 -21.19 3.47 -29.33
N ASP A 205 -22.36 3.94 -29.77
CA ASP A 205 -22.68 5.37 -29.86
C ASP A 205 -23.00 6.02 -28.52
N MET A 206 -23.26 5.21 -27.47
CA MET A 206 -23.48 5.69 -26.10
C MET A 206 -22.23 5.59 -25.22
N LEU A 207 -21.14 5.02 -25.74
CA LEU A 207 -19.92 4.87 -24.95
C LEU A 207 -19.22 6.22 -24.76
N PRO A 208 -18.64 6.45 -23.57
CA PRO A 208 -18.03 7.72 -23.26
C PRO A 208 -16.68 7.87 -23.99
N GLU A 209 -16.20 9.11 -24.11
CA GLU A 209 -14.98 9.45 -24.84
C GLU A 209 -13.76 8.64 -24.37
N GLU A 210 -13.65 8.40 -23.05
CA GLU A 210 -12.58 7.60 -22.49
C GLU A 210 -12.55 6.15 -23.01
N PHE A 211 -13.70 5.55 -23.32
CA PHE A 211 -13.74 4.22 -23.92
C PHE A 211 -13.09 4.23 -25.31
N HIS A 212 -13.44 5.20 -26.14
CA HIS A 212 -12.93 5.31 -27.50
C HIS A 212 -11.43 5.63 -27.54
N ALA A 213 -10.97 6.51 -26.65
CA ALA A 213 -9.57 6.87 -26.51
C ALA A 213 -8.70 5.69 -26.05
N LEU A 214 -9.14 4.95 -25.02
CA LEU A 214 -8.46 3.73 -24.61
C LEU A 214 -8.49 2.67 -25.72
N GLY A 215 -9.60 2.56 -26.46
CA GLY A 215 -9.68 1.68 -27.63
C GLY A 215 -8.68 2.03 -28.73
N ALA A 216 -8.41 3.32 -28.96
CA ALA A 216 -7.36 3.76 -29.87
C ALA A 216 -5.97 3.35 -29.37
N LEU A 217 -5.72 3.45 -28.07
CA LEU A 217 -4.45 3.04 -27.44
C LEU A 217 -4.26 1.52 -27.49
N VAL A 218 -5.32 0.74 -27.27
CA VAL A 218 -5.31 -0.72 -27.43
C VAL A 218 -5.00 -1.11 -28.88
N ARG A 219 -5.66 -0.47 -29.87
CA ARG A 219 -5.37 -0.73 -31.28
C ARG A 219 -3.91 -0.45 -31.64
N TRP A 220 -3.35 0.63 -31.10
CA TRP A 220 -1.94 0.95 -31.25
C TRP A 220 -1.05 -0.13 -30.62
N ALA A 221 -1.33 -0.53 -29.38
CA ALA A 221 -0.53 -1.50 -28.62
C ALA A 221 -0.51 -2.90 -29.26
N GLU A 222 -1.60 -3.31 -29.93
CA GLU A 222 -1.69 -4.63 -30.57
C GLU A 222 -1.26 -4.64 -32.04
N ASN A 223 -1.54 -3.57 -32.80
CA ASN A 223 -1.42 -3.60 -34.25
C ASN A 223 -0.40 -2.60 -34.81
N GLY A 224 0.30 -1.82 -33.97
CA GLY A 224 1.39 -0.93 -34.41
C GLY A 224 0.96 0.28 -35.25
N GLY A 225 -0.05 1.03 -34.79
CA GLY A 225 -0.64 2.16 -35.53
C GLY A 225 -0.07 3.55 -35.19
N LYS A 226 -0.87 4.60 -35.47
CA LYS A 226 -0.60 5.97 -35.01
C LYS A 226 -0.87 6.08 -33.51
N TRP A 227 0.09 6.61 -32.76
CA TRP A 227 -0.08 6.89 -31.33
C TRP A 227 -1.22 7.91 -31.11
N PRO A 228 -2.25 7.59 -30.31
CA PRO A 228 -3.32 8.54 -30.02
C PRO A 228 -2.80 9.67 -29.13
N ARG A 229 -3.20 10.90 -29.43
CA ARG A 229 -2.91 12.06 -28.57
C ARG A 229 -4.03 12.19 -27.54
N ILE A 230 -3.70 11.96 -26.27
CA ILE A 230 -4.59 12.15 -25.12
C ILE A 230 -3.99 13.25 -24.27
N SER A 231 -4.60 14.44 -24.30
CA SER A 231 -4.21 15.57 -23.46
C SER A 231 -4.65 15.36 -22.00
N SER A 232 -4.08 16.13 -21.06
CA SER A 232 -4.34 15.98 -19.63
C SER A 232 -5.76 16.34 -19.18
N ASP A 233 -6.50 17.09 -20.00
CA ASP A 233 -7.91 17.43 -19.80
C ASP A 233 -8.84 16.31 -20.26
N HIS A 234 -8.38 15.41 -21.13
CA HIS A 234 -9.18 14.32 -21.64
C HIS A 234 -9.60 13.36 -20.51
N PRO A 235 -10.86 12.90 -20.47
CA PRO A 235 -11.35 11.92 -19.49
C PRO A 235 -10.50 10.64 -19.38
N ALA A 236 -9.88 10.20 -20.49
CA ALA A 236 -9.05 8.99 -20.55
C ALA A 236 -7.68 9.13 -19.89
N TYR A 237 -7.19 10.34 -19.67
CA TYR A 237 -5.79 10.59 -19.34
C TYR A 237 -5.30 9.79 -18.14
N PHE A 238 -5.98 9.88 -16.98
CA PHE A 238 -5.57 9.13 -15.79
C PHE A 238 -5.78 7.61 -15.90
N TYR A 239 -6.63 7.14 -16.83
CA TYR A 239 -6.74 5.70 -17.12
C TYR A 239 -5.51 5.15 -17.87
N THR A 240 -4.71 6.02 -18.50
CA THR A 240 -3.47 5.63 -19.18
C THR A 240 -2.24 5.65 -18.30
N LEU A 241 -2.37 6.10 -17.05
CA LEU A 241 -1.28 6.25 -16.10
C LEU A 241 -1.28 5.17 -15.05
N ARG A 242 -0.11 4.95 -14.47
CA ARG A 242 0.13 4.17 -13.25
C ARG A 242 1.16 4.90 -12.40
N ALA A 243 1.23 4.58 -11.11
CA ALA A 243 2.33 5.10 -10.30
C ALA A 243 3.69 4.57 -10.79
N ALA A 244 4.68 5.46 -10.82
CA ALA A 244 6.07 5.12 -11.03
C ALA A 244 6.65 4.37 -9.81
N ASP A 245 7.80 3.72 -9.97
CA ASP A 245 8.50 2.99 -8.90
C ASP A 245 9.15 3.96 -7.89
N THR A 246 8.31 4.53 -7.03
CA THR A 246 8.69 5.50 -6.00
C THR A 246 8.17 5.04 -4.64
N LYS A 247 8.72 5.59 -3.56
CA LYS A 247 8.22 5.34 -2.19
C LYS A 247 6.74 5.71 -2.00
N ASP A 248 6.23 6.61 -2.83
CA ASP A 248 4.86 7.13 -2.78
C ASP A 248 3.90 6.39 -3.71
N ALA A 249 4.34 5.31 -4.37
CA ALA A 249 3.57 4.59 -5.39
C ALA A 249 2.19 4.15 -4.90
N ALA A 250 2.07 3.72 -3.64
CA ALA A 250 0.79 3.35 -3.05
C ALA A 250 -0.19 4.53 -2.96
N LEU A 251 0.31 5.69 -2.48
CA LEU A 251 -0.49 6.92 -2.35
C LEU A 251 -0.88 7.48 -3.73
N VAL A 252 0.03 7.43 -4.69
CA VAL A 252 -0.25 7.84 -6.07
C VAL A 252 -1.29 6.92 -6.72
N ASN A 253 -1.16 5.60 -6.58
CA ASN A 253 -2.15 4.65 -7.11
C ASN A 253 -3.54 4.83 -6.47
N MET A 254 -3.58 5.19 -5.19
CA MET A 254 -4.81 5.54 -4.47
C MET A 254 -5.46 6.80 -5.07
N LEU A 255 -4.68 7.87 -5.30
CA LEU A 255 -5.18 9.09 -5.95
C LEU A 255 -5.60 8.83 -7.41
N LEU A 256 -4.85 8.04 -8.17
CA LEU A 256 -5.22 7.64 -9.53
C LEU A 256 -6.55 6.88 -9.56
N ALA A 257 -6.86 6.08 -8.54
CA ALA A 257 -8.14 5.39 -8.43
C ALA A 257 -9.33 6.37 -8.27
N GLU A 258 -9.10 7.50 -7.60
CA GLU A 258 -10.10 8.56 -7.43
C GLU A 258 -10.25 9.42 -8.69
N LEU A 259 -9.16 9.64 -9.43
CA LEU A 259 -9.16 10.38 -10.70
C LEU A 259 -9.69 9.57 -11.90
N ALA A 260 -9.75 8.24 -11.76
CA ALA A 260 -10.23 7.28 -12.74
C ALA A 260 -11.35 6.38 -12.15
N PRO A 261 -12.51 6.95 -11.75
CA PRO A 261 -13.48 6.29 -10.89
C PRO A 261 -14.21 5.10 -11.53
N LYS A 262 -14.10 4.90 -12.84
CA LYS A 262 -14.69 3.75 -13.54
C LYS A 262 -13.81 2.51 -13.47
N ASP A 263 -12.56 2.59 -13.00
CA ASP A 263 -11.72 1.40 -12.79
C ASP A 263 -11.97 0.79 -11.40
N ALA A 264 -13.00 -0.06 -11.33
CA ALA A 264 -13.40 -0.72 -10.09
C ALA A 264 -12.29 -1.61 -9.50
N ARG A 265 -11.44 -2.22 -10.34
CA ARG A 265 -10.34 -3.08 -9.86
C ARG A 265 -9.27 -2.24 -9.17
N GLN A 266 -8.81 -1.17 -9.80
CA GLN A 266 -7.80 -0.29 -9.20
C GLN A 266 -8.34 0.33 -7.90
N MET A 267 -9.60 0.77 -7.90
CA MET A 267 -10.25 1.30 -6.72
C MET A 267 -10.35 0.27 -5.58
N PHE A 268 -10.74 -0.97 -5.86
CA PHE A 268 -10.79 -2.03 -4.85
C PHE A 268 -9.41 -2.35 -4.26
N ILE A 269 -8.36 -2.33 -5.08
CA ILE A 269 -7.00 -2.66 -4.65
C ILE A 269 -6.36 -1.51 -3.85
N CYS A 270 -6.53 -0.26 -4.31
CA CYS A 270 -5.75 0.88 -3.84
C CYS A 270 -6.54 1.83 -2.92
N HIS A 271 -7.87 1.88 -3.03
CA HIS A 271 -8.71 2.79 -2.24
C HIS A 271 -10.03 2.14 -1.81
N LYS A 272 -9.95 1.17 -0.89
CA LYS A 272 -11.11 0.40 -0.42
C LYS A 272 -12.25 1.27 0.11
N GLU A 273 -11.95 2.34 0.82
CA GLU A 273 -12.97 3.25 1.35
C GLU A 273 -13.79 3.92 0.23
N LEU A 274 -13.12 4.47 -0.79
CA LEU A 274 -13.77 5.00 -1.99
C LEU A 274 -14.55 3.91 -2.73
N PHE A 275 -14.00 2.70 -2.83
CA PHE A 275 -14.70 1.55 -3.43
C PHE A 275 -16.03 1.29 -2.72
N TYR A 276 -16.05 1.09 -1.41
CA TYR A 276 -17.30 0.78 -0.71
C TYR A 276 -18.30 1.92 -0.74
N ARG A 277 -17.84 3.17 -0.64
CA ARG A 277 -18.69 4.36 -0.73
C ARG A 277 -19.38 4.45 -2.09
N THR A 278 -18.65 4.26 -3.18
CA THR A 278 -19.20 4.32 -4.55
C THR A 278 -20.02 3.09 -4.89
N TYR A 279 -19.53 1.90 -4.52
CA TYR A 279 -20.19 0.61 -4.72
C TYR A 279 -21.61 0.61 -4.17
N ALA A 280 -21.85 1.21 -3.01
CA ALA A 280 -23.19 1.29 -2.40
C ALA A 280 -24.23 1.90 -3.35
N GLY A 281 -23.83 2.89 -4.15
CA GLY A 281 -24.71 3.59 -5.10
C GLY A 281 -24.74 3.02 -6.52
N TRP A 282 -23.99 1.95 -6.82
CA TRP A 282 -23.96 1.39 -8.18
C TRP A 282 -25.24 0.59 -8.50
N PRO A 283 -25.64 0.52 -9.79
CA PRO A 283 -26.68 -0.41 -10.24
C PRO A 283 -26.32 -1.87 -9.94
N GLU A 284 -27.33 -2.70 -9.66
CA GLU A 284 -27.11 -4.11 -9.28
C GLU A 284 -26.37 -4.92 -10.36
N ALA A 285 -26.63 -4.67 -11.64
CA ALA A 285 -25.92 -5.31 -12.74
C ALA A 285 -24.41 -5.02 -12.72
N LYS A 286 -24.02 -3.77 -12.40
CA LYS A 286 -22.62 -3.38 -12.24
C LYS A 286 -21.98 -4.02 -11.01
N LYS A 287 -22.70 -4.05 -9.89
CA LYS A 287 -22.23 -4.69 -8.65
C LYS A 287 -21.94 -6.18 -8.89
N ALA A 288 -22.89 -6.91 -9.49
CA ALA A 288 -22.75 -8.33 -9.81
C ALA A 288 -21.52 -8.58 -10.69
N PHE A 289 -21.39 -7.85 -11.80
CA PHE A 289 -20.24 -7.98 -12.69
C PHE A 289 -18.90 -7.74 -11.98
N VAL A 290 -18.79 -6.66 -11.19
CA VAL A 290 -17.54 -6.33 -10.50
C VAL A 290 -17.20 -7.38 -9.45
N VAL A 291 -18.18 -7.89 -8.71
CA VAL A 291 -17.96 -8.94 -7.71
C VAL A 291 -17.50 -10.23 -8.37
N ASP A 292 -18.18 -10.66 -9.44
CA ASP A 292 -17.82 -11.86 -10.20
C ASP A 292 -16.40 -11.75 -10.75
N PHE A 293 -16.06 -10.58 -11.32
CA PHE A 293 -14.71 -10.30 -11.79
C PHE A 293 -13.67 -10.38 -10.66
N LEU A 294 -13.93 -9.73 -9.52
CA LEU A 294 -13.00 -9.71 -8.40
C LEU A 294 -12.79 -11.13 -7.83
N LEU A 295 -13.82 -11.95 -7.78
CA LEU A 295 -13.72 -13.35 -7.32
C LEU A 295 -12.97 -14.23 -8.32
N ALA A 296 -13.31 -14.14 -9.61
CA ALA A 296 -12.77 -15.02 -10.64
C ALA A 296 -11.34 -14.66 -11.08
N GLU A 297 -11.01 -13.37 -11.17
CA GLU A 297 -9.70 -12.93 -11.65
C GLU A 297 -8.77 -12.44 -10.53
N TYR A 298 -9.27 -11.64 -9.58
CA TYR A 298 -8.39 -11.03 -8.57
C TYR A 298 -8.12 -11.91 -7.35
N GLN A 299 -9.13 -12.58 -6.80
CA GLN A 299 -8.94 -13.42 -5.60
C GLN A 299 -8.13 -14.68 -5.89
N VAL A 300 -8.21 -15.22 -7.12
CA VAL A 300 -7.48 -16.42 -7.54
C VAL A 300 -5.97 -16.19 -7.53
N ASP A 301 -5.50 -15.04 -8.02
CA ASP A 301 -4.08 -14.70 -8.06
C ASP A 301 -3.83 -13.22 -7.72
N LYS A 302 -3.92 -12.91 -6.43
CA LYS A 302 -3.66 -11.54 -5.95
C LYS A 302 -2.24 -11.08 -6.26
N ALA A 303 -1.27 -11.96 -6.05
CA ALA A 303 0.13 -11.64 -6.21
C ALA A 303 0.46 -11.38 -7.67
N GLY A 304 0.04 -12.26 -8.59
CA GLY A 304 0.19 -12.08 -10.02
C GLY A 304 -0.59 -10.89 -10.54
N ALA A 305 -1.84 -10.67 -10.13
CA ALA A 305 -2.60 -9.49 -10.54
C ALA A 305 -1.92 -8.17 -10.14
N ARG A 306 -1.40 -8.08 -8.91
CA ARG A 306 -0.62 -6.91 -8.47
C ARG A 306 0.71 -6.80 -9.20
N ALA A 307 1.41 -7.92 -9.41
CA ALA A 307 2.64 -7.95 -10.18
C ALA A 307 2.41 -7.55 -11.64
N THR A 308 1.25 -7.82 -12.25
CA THR A 308 0.86 -7.39 -13.59
C THR A 308 0.53 -5.90 -13.64
N LEU A 309 -0.09 -5.36 -12.60
CA LEU A 309 -0.53 -3.96 -12.57
C LEU A 309 0.59 -3.00 -12.14
N PHE A 310 1.34 -3.36 -11.10
CA PHE A 310 2.26 -2.47 -10.41
C PHE A 310 3.72 -2.92 -10.51
N GLY A 311 4.02 -4.21 -10.68
CA GLY A 311 5.40 -4.69 -10.95
C GLY A 311 6.44 -4.56 -9.82
N HIS A 312 6.28 -3.59 -8.92
CA HIS A 312 7.20 -3.27 -7.82
C HIS A 312 6.56 -3.45 -6.45
N ASP A 313 5.26 -3.78 -6.40
CA ASP A 313 4.62 -4.21 -5.16
C ASP A 313 5.37 -5.43 -4.65
N ALA A 314 6.05 -5.28 -3.51
CA ALA A 314 6.67 -6.39 -2.83
C ALA A 314 5.65 -7.54 -2.76
N PRO A 315 6.03 -8.77 -3.13
CA PRO A 315 5.10 -9.88 -3.05
C PRO A 315 4.51 -9.90 -1.65
N MET A 316 3.19 -10.00 -1.55
CA MET A 316 2.48 -10.38 -0.32
C MET A 316 2.85 -11.84 -0.02
N ALA A 317 4.13 -12.11 0.21
CA ALA A 317 4.62 -13.40 0.62
C ALA A 317 4.22 -13.57 2.08
N GLU A 318 3.43 -14.61 2.35
CA GLU A 318 3.39 -15.13 3.71
C GLU A 318 4.85 -15.40 4.11
N PRO A 319 5.30 -14.95 5.30
CA PRO A 319 6.67 -15.14 5.72
C PRO A 319 6.97 -16.63 5.68
N VAL A 320 7.83 -17.04 4.75
CA VAL A 320 8.32 -18.42 4.69
C VAL A 320 8.99 -18.66 6.05
N PRO A 321 8.54 -19.67 6.84
CA PRO A 321 9.17 -19.94 8.12
C PRO A 321 10.65 -20.25 7.85
N ARG A 322 11.51 -19.32 8.25
CA ARG A 322 12.95 -19.44 8.07
C ARG A 322 13.37 -20.66 8.88
N LYS A 323 13.81 -21.73 8.21
CA LYS A 323 14.44 -22.86 8.90
C LYS A 323 15.61 -22.27 9.70
N PRO A 324 15.71 -22.53 11.01
CA PRO A 324 16.83 -22.02 11.79
C PRO A 324 18.13 -22.51 11.15
N ASP A 325 19.09 -21.59 10.99
CA ASP A 325 20.41 -21.94 10.50
C ASP A 325 20.97 -23.07 11.37
N PRO A 326 21.54 -24.15 10.78
CA PRO A 326 22.12 -25.22 11.57
C PRO A 326 23.24 -24.64 12.43
N VAL A 327 23.04 -24.68 13.74
CA VAL A 327 24.03 -24.22 14.71
C VAL A 327 25.28 -25.08 14.52
N PRO A 328 26.48 -24.50 14.32
CA PRO A 328 27.71 -25.26 14.39
C PRO A 328 27.80 -25.87 15.80
N ASP A 329 27.71 -27.19 15.87
CA ASP A 329 27.75 -27.91 17.13
C ASP A 329 29.15 -27.77 17.75
N MET A 330 29.28 -26.74 18.59
CA MET A 330 30.52 -26.43 19.31
C MET A 330 30.80 -27.50 20.37
N ILE A 331 29.81 -28.33 20.73
CA ILE A 331 29.93 -29.47 21.66
C ILE A 331 30.57 -30.67 20.92
N ALA A 332 30.32 -30.85 19.62
CA ALA A 332 31.00 -31.89 18.84
C ALA A 332 32.53 -31.65 18.70
N ARG A 333 33.00 -30.41 18.86
CA ARG A 333 34.44 -30.07 18.84
C ARG A 333 35.18 -30.37 20.15
N VAL A 334 34.46 -30.57 21.25
CA VAL A 334 35.00 -30.98 22.54
C VAL A 334 34.22 -32.19 23.00
N GLY A 335 34.72 -33.37 22.65
CA GLY A 335 34.17 -34.63 23.14
C GLY A 335 34.06 -34.65 24.68
N PRO A 336 33.35 -35.64 25.26
CA PRO A 336 32.84 -35.60 26.64
C PRO A 336 33.88 -35.53 27.78
N TRP A 337 35.17 -35.34 27.47
CA TRP A 337 36.29 -35.36 28.41
C TRP A 337 37.27 -34.18 28.30
N GLY A 338 36.89 -33.05 27.69
CA GLY A 338 37.66 -31.80 27.73
C GLY A 338 38.77 -31.67 26.67
N ALA A 339 39.29 -30.44 26.54
CA ALA A 339 40.05 -29.94 25.39
C ALA A 339 41.33 -30.74 25.04
N VAL A 340 41.41 -31.21 23.79
CA VAL A 340 42.66 -31.72 23.21
C VAL A 340 43.58 -30.53 22.90
N ARG A 341 44.63 -30.34 23.70
CA ARG A 341 45.74 -29.43 23.34
C ARG A 341 46.59 -30.11 22.27
N GLY A 342 46.46 -29.66 21.02
CA GLY A 342 47.39 -30.01 19.94
C GLY A 342 48.71 -29.25 20.09
N ARG A 343 49.82 -29.94 19.80
CA ARG A 343 51.18 -29.39 19.71
C ARG A 343 51.35 -28.52 18.47
#